data_AF-B8M3K3-F1
#
_entry.id   AF-B8M3K3-F1
#
_cell.length_a   1.000
_cell.length_b   1.000
_cell.length_c   1.000
_cell.angle_alpha   90.00
_cell.angle_beta   90.00
_cell.angle_gamma   90.00
#
_symmetry.space_group_name_H-M   'P 1'
#
loop_
_entity.id
_entity.type
_entity.pdbx_description
1 polymer ?
#
loop_
_entity_poly.entity_id
_entity_poly.type
_entity_poly.pdbx_seq_one_letter_code
_entity_poly.pdbx_strand_id
1 'polypeptide(L)'
;MLPQTLLSILLTTVLSTTTIAMSLAPRDTIHASDMDRYNAVMSTVKGSQFLHLYLKDNQVKLDIYEDPSNALVSQNSFAPSENAPKYFEQEEKREEALQNEEAEAVNKDNSAANKDTGNGQAA
;
A
#
# COMPACT_ATOMS: atom_id res chain seq x y z
N MET A 1 16.86 -25.08 56.83
CA MET A 1 15.45 -24.80 56.49
C MET A 1 15.44 -23.57 55.60
N LEU A 2 15.07 -23.71 54.33
CA LEU A 2 14.85 -22.61 53.36
C LEU A 2 13.38 -22.18 53.41
N PRO A 3 13.07 -20.92 53.06
CA PRO A 3 12.39 -20.67 51.79
C PRO A 3 12.98 -19.44 51.07
N GLN A 4 13.40 -19.55 49.82
CA GLN A 4 12.59 -19.33 48.61
C GLN A 4 11.95 -17.93 48.55
N THR A 5 12.68 -16.97 47.98
CA THR A 5 12.08 -15.82 47.30
C THR A 5 12.45 -15.91 45.83
N LEU A 6 11.56 -16.56 45.08
CA LEU A 6 11.56 -16.52 43.63
C LEU A 6 11.46 -15.06 43.18
N LEU A 7 12.51 -14.59 42.51
CA LEU A 7 12.54 -13.31 41.79
C LEU A 7 11.42 -13.34 40.75
N SER A 8 10.30 -12.69 41.05
CA SER A 8 9.14 -12.60 40.16
C SER A 8 9.47 -11.59 39.06
N ILE A 9 9.99 -12.06 37.93
CA ILE A 9 10.11 -11.26 36.72
C ILE A 9 8.73 -11.24 36.07
N LEU A 10 7.97 -10.19 36.35
CA LEU A 10 6.76 -9.84 35.61
C LEU A 10 7.16 -9.48 34.19
N LEU A 11 7.07 -10.47 33.29
CA LEU A 11 7.23 -10.30 31.85
C LEU A 11 5.99 -9.55 31.34
N THR A 12 6.07 -8.22 31.22
CA THR A 12 5.05 -7.40 30.55
C THR A 12 5.10 -7.72 29.06
N THR A 13 4.30 -8.70 28.65
CA THR A 13 4.07 -8.99 27.24
C THR A 13 3.23 -7.84 26.69
N VAL A 14 3.88 -6.91 25.98
CA VAL A 14 3.18 -5.93 25.15
C VAL A 14 2.52 -6.74 24.03
N LEU A 15 1.24 -7.07 24.20
CA LEU A 15 0.41 -7.58 23.11
C LEU A 15 0.27 -6.42 22.12
N SER A 16 1.19 -6.35 21.15
CA SER A 16 0.99 -5.57 19.93
C SER A 16 -0.26 -6.12 19.27
N THR A 17 -1.39 -5.45 19.46
CA THR A 17 -2.62 -5.76 18.75
C THR A 17 -2.40 -5.34 17.31
N THR A 18 -1.90 -6.27 16.49
CA THR A 18 -1.93 -6.13 15.04
C THR A 18 -3.40 -6.11 14.67
N THR A 19 -3.97 -4.91 14.55
CA THR A 19 -5.28 -4.72 13.93
C THR A 19 -5.10 -5.19 12.50
N ILE A 20 -5.63 -6.37 12.19
CA ILE A 20 -5.73 -6.85 10.82
C ILE A 20 -6.74 -5.92 10.14
N ALA A 21 -6.25 -4.81 9.58
CA ALA A 21 -7.05 -3.98 8.72
C ALA A 21 -7.45 -4.85 7.53
N MET A 22 -8.73 -5.19 7.41
CA MET A 22 -9.23 -5.81 6.20
C MET A 22 -9.12 -4.77 5.09
N SER A 23 -8.05 -4.89 4.29
CA SER A 23 -7.80 -4.04 3.13
C SER A 23 -8.89 -4.28 2.10
N LEU A 24 -9.59 -3.22 1.69
CA LEU A 24 -10.50 -3.27 0.56
C LEU A 24 -9.71 -3.59 -0.71
N ALA A 25 -10.32 -4.40 -1.58
CA ALA A 25 -9.78 -4.75 -2.88
C ALA A 25 -10.39 -3.86 -3.99
N PRO A 26 -9.72 -3.72 -5.16
CA PRO A 26 -10.25 -3.00 -6.32
C PRO A 26 -11.71 -3.38 -6.67
N ARG A 27 -12.01 -4.68 -6.63
CA ARG A 27 -13.36 -5.22 -6.92
C ARG A 27 -14.42 -4.69 -5.96
N ASP A 28 -14.07 -4.39 -4.71
CA ASP A 28 -15.02 -3.91 -3.71
C ASP A 28 -15.51 -2.50 -4.01
N THR A 29 -14.84 -1.76 -4.90
CA THR A 29 -15.28 -0.43 -5.36
C THR A 29 -16.40 -0.48 -6.39
N ILE A 30 -16.68 -1.65 -6.98
CA ILE A 30 -17.61 -1.79 -8.10
C ILE A 30 -19.00 -2.13 -7.59
N HIS A 31 -20.01 -1.37 -8.02
CA HIS A 31 -21.40 -1.65 -7.67
C HIS A 31 -21.86 -3.02 -8.18
N ALA A 32 -22.72 -3.71 -7.42
CA ALA A 32 -23.14 -5.07 -7.74
C ALA A 32 -23.78 -5.23 -9.14
N SER A 33 -24.50 -4.20 -9.62
CA SER A 33 -25.10 -4.20 -10.96
C SER A 33 -24.09 -4.23 -12.11
N ASP A 34 -22.85 -3.83 -11.84
CA ASP A 34 -21.78 -3.75 -12.84
C ASP A 34 -20.77 -4.90 -12.70
N MET A 35 -20.98 -5.82 -11.74
CA MET A 35 -20.02 -6.86 -11.38
C MET A 35 -19.76 -7.86 -12.52
N ASP A 36 -20.79 -8.24 -13.26
CA ASP A 36 -20.64 -9.13 -14.41
C ASP A 36 -19.83 -8.46 -15.52
N ARG A 37 -20.06 -7.16 -15.76
CA ARG A 37 -19.28 -6.38 -16.73
C ARG A 37 -17.83 -6.25 -16.29
N TYR A 38 -17.58 -5.97 -15.00
CA TYR A 38 -16.24 -5.92 -14.44
C TYR A 38 -15.49 -7.24 -14.60
N ASN A 39 -16.12 -8.37 -14.25
CA ASN A 39 -15.52 -9.70 -14.41
C ASN A 39 -15.22 -10.01 -15.88
N ALA A 40 -16.10 -9.61 -16.81
CA ALA A 40 -15.88 -9.77 -18.24
C ALA A 40 -14.70 -8.93 -18.75
N VAL A 41 -14.49 -7.72 -18.22
CA VAL A 41 -13.29 -6.93 -18.53
C VAL A 41 -12.04 -7.60 -17.97
N MET A 42 -12.06 -8.02 -16.70
CA MET A 42 -10.93 -8.69 -16.04
C MET A 42 -10.51 -10.00 -16.70
N SER A 43 -11.44 -10.75 -17.31
CA SER A 43 -11.11 -11.98 -18.03
C SER A 43 -10.35 -11.76 -19.34
N THR A 44 -10.31 -10.52 -19.84
CA THR A 44 -9.59 -10.15 -21.07
C THR A 44 -8.19 -9.58 -20.81
N VAL A 45 -7.87 -9.27 -19.56
CA VAL A 45 -6.58 -8.68 -19.17
C VAL A 45 -5.47 -9.70 -19.37
N LYS A 46 -4.39 -9.26 -20.02
CA LYS A 46 -3.22 -10.09 -20.32
C LYS A 46 -2.09 -9.82 -19.32
N GLY A 47 -1.15 -10.77 -19.20
CA GLY A 47 -0.01 -10.63 -18.28
C GLY A 47 0.97 -9.51 -18.64
N SER A 48 0.95 -9.02 -19.88
CA SER A 48 1.72 -7.84 -20.32
C SER A 48 1.01 -6.52 -20.02
N GLN A 49 -0.08 -6.53 -19.28
CA GLN A 49 -0.90 -5.34 -19.03
C GLN A 49 -0.91 -4.98 -17.56
N PHE A 50 -0.95 -3.67 -17.30
CA PHE A 50 -1.14 -3.13 -15.96
C PHE A 50 -2.39 -2.26 -15.91
N LEU A 51 -2.94 -2.14 -14.71
CA LEU A 51 -4.26 -1.55 -14.47
C LEU A 51 -4.11 -0.31 -13.59
N HIS A 52 -4.91 0.71 -13.88
CA HIS A 52 -5.03 1.89 -13.05
C HIS A 52 -6.51 2.13 -12.71
N LEU A 53 -6.82 2.08 -11.43
CA LEU A 53 -8.17 2.28 -10.90
C LEU A 53 -8.24 3.62 -10.17
N TYR A 54 -9.23 4.46 -10.50
CA TYR A 54 -9.40 5.77 -9.88
C TYR A 54 -10.86 6.21 -9.84
N LEU A 55 -11.21 7.09 -8.91
CA LEU A 55 -12.53 7.68 -8.82
C LEU A 55 -12.55 9.03 -9.55
N LYS A 56 -13.43 9.17 -10.55
CA LYS A 56 -13.61 10.43 -11.27
C LYS A 56 -15.07 10.60 -11.70
N ASP A 57 -15.62 11.79 -11.52
CA ASP A 57 -17.00 12.13 -11.91
C ASP A 57 -18.03 11.13 -11.32
N ASN A 58 -17.83 10.75 -10.05
CA ASN A 58 -18.62 9.75 -9.32
C ASN A 58 -18.72 8.38 -10.02
N GLN A 59 -17.68 8.00 -10.76
CA GLN A 59 -17.55 6.70 -11.41
C GLN A 59 -16.18 6.11 -11.08
N VAL A 60 -16.16 4.79 -10.85
CA VAL A 60 -14.90 4.05 -10.79
C VAL A 60 -14.41 3.84 -12.21
N LYS A 61 -13.26 4.43 -12.52
CA LYS A 61 -12.58 4.30 -13.81
C LYS A 61 -11.52 3.21 -13.70
N LEU A 62 -11.42 2.40 -14.74
CA LEU A 62 -10.41 1.37 -14.89
C LEU A 62 -9.76 1.55 -16.25
N ASP A 63 -8.51 1.97 -16.23
CA ASP A 63 -7.66 2.04 -17.41
C ASP A 63 -6.74 0.82 -17.45
N ILE A 64 -6.56 0.26 -18.64
CA ILE A 64 -5.69 -0.89 -18.90
C ILE A 64 -4.63 -0.45 -19.90
N TYR A 65 -3.36 -0.60 -19.53
CA TYR A 65 -2.21 -0.19 -20.32
C TYR A 65 -1.34 -1.40 -20.69
N GLU A 66 -0.62 -1.29 -21.82
CA GLU A 66 0.31 -2.33 -22.28
C GLU A 66 1.75 -2.00 -21.87
N ASP A 67 2.39 -2.91 -21.13
CA ASP A 67 3.82 -2.86 -20.80
C ASP A 67 4.68 -3.39 -21.97
N PRO A 68 5.84 -2.78 -22.28
CA PRO A 68 6.43 -1.58 -21.68
C PRO A 68 6.01 -0.28 -22.37
N SER A 69 5.13 -0.35 -23.36
CA SER A 69 4.78 0.79 -24.22
C SER A 69 4.04 1.92 -23.49
N ASN A 70 3.39 1.62 -22.37
CA ASN A 70 2.44 2.48 -21.67
C ASN A 70 1.26 2.94 -22.54
N ALA A 71 0.97 2.22 -23.63
CA ALA A 71 -0.16 2.52 -24.48
C ALA A 71 -1.48 2.14 -23.79
N LEU A 72 -2.46 3.05 -23.79
CA LEU A 72 -3.80 2.77 -23.29
C LEU A 72 -4.50 1.77 -24.23
N VAL A 73 -4.83 0.60 -23.70
CA VAL A 73 -5.51 -0.48 -24.43
C VAL A 73 -7.02 -0.36 -24.30
N SER A 74 -7.51 -0.05 -23.10
CA SER A 74 -8.93 0.01 -22.80
C SER A 74 -9.19 0.94 -21.62
N GLN A 75 -10.35 1.60 -21.67
CA GLN A 75 -10.86 2.43 -20.59
C GLN A 75 -12.30 2.03 -20.29
N ASN A 76 -12.57 1.72 -19.03
CA ASN A 76 -13.88 1.26 -18.56
C ASN A 76 -14.37 2.16 -17.42
N SER A 77 -15.69 2.28 -17.30
CA SER A 77 -16.34 3.03 -16.23
C SER A 77 -17.37 2.16 -15.56
N PHE A 78 -17.47 2.24 -14.24
CA PHE A 78 -18.41 1.48 -13.43
C PHE A 78 -19.09 2.38 -12.40
N ALA A 79 -20.32 2.05 -12.05
CA ALA A 79 -20.99 2.63 -10.90
C ALA A 79 -20.21 2.29 -9.62
N PRO A 80 -19.97 3.26 -8.73
CA PRO A 80 -19.27 3.01 -7.48
C PRO A 80 -20.17 2.24 -6.49
N SER A 81 -19.57 1.34 -5.72
CA SER A 81 -20.18 0.77 -4.53
C SER A 81 -20.08 1.75 -3.35
N GLU A 82 -20.73 1.41 -2.24
CA GLU A 82 -20.59 2.13 -0.97
C GLU A 82 -19.17 2.09 -0.40
N ASN A 83 -18.34 1.12 -0.82
CA ASN A 83 -16.97 0.98 -0.37
C ASN A 83 -15.96 1.78 -1.21
N ALA A 84 -16.36 2.30 -2.38
CA ALA A 84 -15.44 3.02 -3.26
C ALA A 84 -14.70 4.17 -2.55
N PRO A 85 -15.37 5.08 -1.80
CA PRO A 85 -14.66 6.16 -1.11
C PRO A 85 -13.61 5.66 -0.12
N LYS A 86 -13.93 4.62 0.65
CA LYS A 86 -13.03 4.04 1.66
C LYS A 86 -11.81 3.37 1.02
N TYR A 87 -12.01 2.72 -0.13
CA TYR A 87 -10.90 2.11 -0.87
C TYR A 87 -9.91 3.16 -1.36
N PHE A 88 -10.38 4.26 -1.94
CA PHE A 88 -9.48 5.31 -2.44
C PHE A 88 -8.79 6.08 -1.30
N GLU A 89 -9.47 6.31 -0.17
CA GLU A 89 -8.82 6.84 1.04
C GLU A 89 -7.75 5.88 1.58
N GLN A 90 -7.99 4.57 1.52
CA GLN A 90 -7.01 3.57 1.92
C GLN A 90 -5.79 3.57 0.99
N GLU A 91 -5.98 3.76 -0.32
CA GLU A 91 -4.86 3.77 -1.27
C GLU A 91 -4.04 5.05 -1.17
N GLU A 92 -4.67 6.21 -0.97
CA GLU A 92 -3.98 7.47 -0.66
C GLU A 92 -3.06 7.32 0.56
N LYS A 93 -3.57 6.74 1.66
CA LYS A 93 -2.77 6.46 2.85
C LYS A 93 -1.62 5.48 2.60
N ARG A 94 -1.80 4.51 1.69
CA ARG A 94 -0.74 3.57 1.31
C ARG A 94 0.36 4.28 0.53
N GLU A 95 0.00 5.14 -0.42
CA GLU A 95 0.95 5.94 -1.19
C GLU A 95 1.74 6.91 -0.29
N GLU A 96 1.06 7.60 0.64
CA GLU A 96 1.71 8.45 1.64
C GLU A 96 2.71 7.68 2.51
N ALA A 97 2.33 6.47 2.95
CA ALA A 97 3.22 5.62 3.75
C ALA A 97 4.48 5.23 2.97
N LEU A 98 4.34 4.86 1.69
CA LEU A 98 5.47 4.51 0.82
C LEU A 98 6.41 5.70 0.61
N GLN A 99 5.86 6.90 0.38
CA GLN A 99 6.67 8.11 0.23
C GLN A 99 7.46 8.45 1.50
N ASN A 100 6.87 8.24 2.68
CA ASN A 100 7.54 8.46 3.95
C ASN A 100 8.66 7.43 4.19
N GLU A 101 8.45 6.15 3.84
CA GLU A 101 9.49 5.12 3.90
C GLU A 101 10.67 5.44 2.98
N GLU A 102 10.41 5.91 1.76
CA GLU A 102 11.46 6.33 0.83
C GLU A 102 12.26 7.53 1.38
N ALA A 103 11.59 8.52 1.98
CA ALA A 103 12.25 9.68 2.58
C ALA A 103 13.13 9.30 3.79
N GLU A 104 12.69 8.36 4.62
CA GLU A 104 13.48 7.84 5.74
C GLU A 104 14.70 7.03 5.26
N ALA A 105 14.56 6.25 4.19
CA ALA A 105 15.67 5.49 3.59
C ALA A 105 16.78 6.42 3.06
N VAL A 106 16.40 7.50 2.34
CA VAL A 106 17.34 8.51 1.83
C VAL A 106 18.10 9.21 2.96
N ASN A 107 17.43 9.49 4.08
CA ASN A 107 18.08 10.15 5.23
C ASN A 107 19.09 9.23 5.95
N LYS A 108 18.85 7.92 5.95
CA LYS A 108 19.75 6.92 6.54
C LYS A 108 21.03 6.73 5.72
N ASP A 109 20.94 6.79 4.40
CA ASP A 109 22.12 6.73 3.52
C ASP A 109 22.98 8.01 3.61
N ASN A 110 22.34 9.18 3.71
CA ASN A 110 23.06 10.45 3.88
C ASN A 110 23.79 10.58 5.23
N SER A 111 23.28 9.92 6.28
CA SER A 111 23.92 9.90 7.60
C SER A 111 25.05 8.84 7.72
N ALA A 112 25.10 7.86 6.81
CA ALA A 112 26.24 6.95 6.67
C ALA A 112 27.40 7.58 5.87
N ALA A 113 27.11 8.38 4.84
CA ALA A 113 28.12 9.07 4.04
C ALA A 113 28.87 10.19 4.80
N ASN A 114 28.22 10.85 5.76
CA ASN A 114 28.81 11.94 6.54
C ASN A 114 29.71 11.48 7.72
N LYS A 115 29.98 10.17 7.85
CA LYS A 115 30.88 9.64 8.90
C LYS A 115 32.32 9.39 8.44
N ASP A 116 32.64 9.55 7.15
CA ASP A 116 33.96 9.22 6.60
C ASP A 116 34.88 10.42 6.31
N THR A 117 34.38 11.67 6.36
CA THR A 117 35.24 12.85 6.08
C THR A 117 35.86 13.49 7.33
N GLY A 118 35.80 12.81 8.47
CA GLY A 118 36.19 13.35 9.78
C GLY A 118 37.47 12.78 10.37
N ASN A 119 38.53 12.51 9.59
CA ASN A 119 39.87 12.38 10.19
C ASN A 119 40.99 12.55 9.17
N GLY A 120 41.50 13.77 9.04
CA GLY A 120 42.70 14.02 8.26
C GLY A 120 43.05 15.50 8.19
N GLN A 121 43.65 16.05 9.26
CA GLN A 121 45.02 16.56 9.16
C GLN A 121 45.54 17.06 10.50
N ALA A 122 46.63 16.42 10.90
CA ALA A 122 47.54 16.87 11.92
C ALA A 122 48.30 18.13 11.46
N ALA A 123 48.51 19.05 12.41
CA ALA A 123 49.73 19.86 12.53
C ALA A 123 49.86 20.28 14.00
#